data_AF-A0A812XA61-F1
#
_entry.id   AF-A0A812XA61-F1
#
_cell.length_a   1.000
_cell.length_b   1.000
_cell.length_c   1.000
_cell.angle_alpha   90.00
_cell.angle_beta   90.00
_cell.angle_gamma   90.00
#
_symmetry.space_group_name_H-M   'P 1'
#
loop_
_entity.id
_entity.type
_entity.pdbx_description
1 polymer ?
#
loop_
_entity_poly.entity_id
_entity_poly.type
_entity_poly.pdbx_seq_one_letter_code
_entity_poly.pdbx_strand_id
1 'polypeptide(L)'
;MPDMAHAGNRWSRHRRAEGGGRVGRSGWRGAHGAHASQASQPASKSLETWEVPCEEVRNSDATLQLKSGIQMPRFGLGTWQSQRGGECKRAVAEALRAGYRLIDTAQAYGNEVDVGQALREARLKRNEVFIVTKLSSREHGGSHAAAALKTSLSRLQLDYVDLFLIHSPRGGFLLETWDSLIEMRNAGLTRAVGVSNFGAEQLMSLQQAGRELPEVNQIELHCFWQQRETESLCNELGIALMAYSPLARGSLFGATPLAQLAQEKACSEAALCIRWAFQKGFIVIPKSVNPQRILANIAALRGPGLTPREMQAMEQLDQGFCACPAARAMQTPWEEVASKAPVRGKGKGKSKGKGKGGKGQAEVSEPHFASWAETFS
;
A
#
# COMPACT_ATOMS: atom_id res chain seq x y z
N MET A 1 39.47 17.11 -45.60
CA MET A 1 40.74 16.38 -45.74
C MET A 1 40.75 15.26 -44.70
N PRO A 2 41.21 14.06 -45.06
CA PRO A 2 40.54 13.00 -45.83
C PRO A 2 40.09 11.86 -44.85
N ASP A 3 39.57 10.68 -45.18
CA ASP A 3 39.70 9.84 -46.36
C ASP A 3 38.67 8.68 -46.37
N MET A 4 38.27 8.30 -47.59
CA MET A 4 37.90 6.97 -48.16
C MET A 4 37.11 5.89 -47.37
N ALA A 5 35.93 5.46 -47.86
CA ALA A 5 35.66 4.39 -48.88
C ALA A 5 35.60 2.97 -48.22
N HIS A 6 34.69 2.02 -48.50
CA HIS A 6 33.95 1.56 -49.69
C HIS A 6 32.62 0.89 -49.24
N ALA A 7 31.45 1.09 -49.90
CA ALA A 7 30.91 0.33 -51.05
C ALA A 7 30.95 -1.20 -50.88
N GLY A 8 29.91 -2.02 -51.09
CA GLY A 8 28.61 -1.84 -51.74
C GLY A 8 28.25 -3.11 -52.53
N ASN A 9 26.94 -3.37 -52.66
CA ASN A 9 26.22 -4.28 -53.58
C ASN A 9 26.13 -5.78 -53.25
N ARG A 10 25.10 -6.55 -53.66
CA ARG A 10 23.67 -6.46 -54.08
C ARG A 10 23.41 -7.81 -54.82
N TRP A 11 22.13 -8.20 -54.95
CA TRP A 11 21.55 -9.22 -55.86
C TRP A 11 21.37 -10.63 -55.26
N SER A 12 20.30 -11.40 -55.48
CA SER A 12 18.88 -11.20 -55.85
C SER A 12 18.23 -12.59 -56.02
N ARG A 13 16.96 -12.72 -55.59
CA ARG A 13 15.84 -13.50 -56.19
C ARG A 13 16.07 -14.95 -56.71
N HIS A 14 15.24 -15.89 -56.23
CA HIS A 14 14.20 -16.67 -56.97
C HIS A 14 13.67 -17.79 -56.03
N ARG A 15 12.39 -17.89 -55.64
CA ARG A 15 11.11 -18.26 -56.31
C ARG A 15 10.80 -19.78 -56.31
N ARG A 16 9.81 -20.15 -55.47
CA ARG A 16 8.64 -21.08 -55.63
C ARG A 16 8.74 -22.62 -55.78
N ALA A 17 7.63 -23.21 -55.28
CA ALA A 17 6.90 -24.47 -55.60
C ALA A 17 7.15 -25.63 -54.61
N GLU A 18 6.19 -26.08 -53.78
CA GLU A 18 4.85 -26.71 -53.98
C GLU A 18 4.86 -28.22 -54.35
N GLY A 19 3.98 -28.98 -53.66
CA GLY A 19 3.59 -30.38 -53.92
C GLY A 19 4.23 -31.37 -52.94
N GLY A 20 3.54 -32.19 -52.13
CA GLY A 20 2.23 -32.84 -52.28
C GLY A 20 2.45 -34.35 -52.48
N GLY A 21 2.09 -35.22 -51.54
CA GLY A 21 2.24 -36.68 -51.72
C GLY A 21 1.91 -37.53 -50.49
N ARG A 22 1.08 -38.56 -50.69
CA ARG A 22 0.28 -39.29 -49.69
C ARG A 22 0.83 -40.72 -49.42
N VAL A 23 0.45 -41.27 -48.25
CA VAL A 23 0.19 -42.69 -47.90
C VAL A 23 1.38 -43.64 -47.62
N GLY A 24 1.30 -44.32 -46.45
CA GLY A 24 1.91 -45.63 -46.21
C GLY A 24 1.55 -46.21 -44.83
N ARG A 25 0.66 -47.22 -44.79
CA ARG A 25 0.34 -48.05 -43.60
C ARG A 25 1.22 -49.32 -43.60
N SER A 26 1.80 -49.66 -42.45
CA SER A 26 2.12 -51.03 -41.96
C SER A 26 2.88 -50.85 -40.63
N GLY A 27 2.53 -51.41 -39.47
CA GLY A 27 2.01 -52.74 -39.19
C GLY A 27 3.13 -53.62 -38.66
N TRP A 28 3.49 -53.51 -37.36
CA TRP A 28 4.28 -54.51 -36.64
C TRP A 28 3.81 -54.64 -35.19
N ARG A 29 3.44 -55.87 -34.82
CA ARG A 29 3.19 -56.35 -33.45
C ARG A 29 4.53 -56.83 -32.86
N GLY A 30 4.68 -56.76 -31.54
CA GLY A 30 5.73 -57.51 -30.84
C GLY A 30 5.96 -57.03 -29.42
N ALA A 31 5.60 -57.88 -28.45
CA ALA A 31 5.69 -57.67 -27.01
C ALA A 31 7.10 -57.94 -26.45
N HIS A 32 7.22 -57.82 -25.12
CA HIS A 32 8.36 -58.08 -24.22
C HIS A 32 9.25 -56.83 -24.01
N GLY A 33 9.36 -56.20 -22.83
CA GLY A 33 9.32 -56.73 -21.48
C GLY A 33 10.74 -56.74 -20.93
N ALA A 34 11.22 -55.61 -20.40
CA ALA A 34 12.45 -55.54 -19.60
C ALA A 34 12.49 -54.28 -18.74
N HIS A 35 12.37 -54.49 -17.43
CA HIS A 35 12.86 -53.71 -16.29
C HIS A 35 13.17 -52.22 -16.50
N ALA A 36 12.23 -51.36 -16.11
CA ALA A 36 12.54 -50.01 -15.64
C ALA A 36 12.43 -50.00 -14.12
N SER A 37 13.55 -49.72 -13.47
CA SER A 37 13.70 -49.52 -12.03
C SER A 37 12.66 -48.53 -11.50
N GLN A 38 11.93 -48.93 -10.46
CA GLN A 38 11.11 -48.04 -9.64
C GLN A 38 12.00 -46.98 -8.99
N ALA A 39 12.13 -45.81 -9.63
CA ALA A 39 12.46 -44.59 -8.92
C ALA A 39 11.18 -44.19 -8.17
N SER A 40 11.13 -44.52 -6.88
CA SER A 40 10.13 -44.01 -5.95
C SER A 40 10.19 -42.48 -5.99
N GLN A 41 9.21 -41.85 -6.64
CA GLN A 41 8.95 -40.44 -6.46
C GLN A 41 8.67 -40.22 -4.97
N PRO A 42 9.36 -39.30 -4.28
CA PRO A 42 8.95 -38.96 -2.93
C PRO A 42 7.54 -38.39 -3.05
N ALA A 43 6.59 -39.06 -2.39
CA ALA A 43 5.22 -38.60 -2.26
C ALA A 43 5.24 -37.11 -1.92
N SER A 44 4.58 -36.30 -2.75
CA SER A 44 4.35 -34.90 -2.44
C SER A 44 3.61 -34.87 -1.11
N LYS A 45 4.32 -34.61 -0.02
CA LYS A 45 3.69 -34.23 1.23
C LYS A 45 2.91 -32.97 0.90
N SER A 46 1.59 -33.11 0.83
CA SER A 46 0.69 -31.98 0.88
C SER A 46 1.20 -31.10 2.01
N LEU A 47 1.62 -29.88 1.66
CA LEU A 47 1.82 -28.84 2.64
C LEU A 47 0.45 -28.67 3.29
N GLU A 48 0.25 -29.34 4.41
CA GLU A 48 -0.83 -29.05 5.32
C GLU A 48 -0.59 -27.61 5.77
N THR A 49 -1.12 -26.70 4.96
CA THR A 49 -1.58 -25.40 5.39
C THR A 49 -2.21 -25.59 6.75
N TRP A 50 -1.92 -24.72 7.72
CA TRP A 50 -2.67 -24.63 8.96
C TRP A 50 -4.15 -24.89 8.66
N GLU A 51 -4.63 -26.11 8.88
CA GLU A 51 -6.03 -26.44 8.71
C GLU A 51 -6.69 -25.76 9.89
N VAL A 52 -7.22 -24.58 9.64
CA VAL A 52 -7.90 -23.86 10.69
C VAL A 52 -9.40 -24.07 10.51
N PRO A 53 -10.05 -24.75 11.47
CA PRO A 53 -11.50 -24.75 11.56
C PRO A 53 -12.03 -23.32 11.47
N CYS A 54 -13.18 -23.17 10.82
CA CYS A 54 -13.91 -21.90 10.68
C CYS A 54 -14.53 -21.44 12.03
N GLU A 55 -13.83 -21.62 13.14
CA GLU A 55 -14.19 -21.02 14.41
C GLU A 55 -13.59 -19.61 14.49
N GLU A 56 -14.47 -18.68 14.86
CA GLU A 56 -14.41 -17.24 14.64
C GLU A 56 -13.08 -16.60 15.08
N VAL A 57 -12.18 -16.29 14.14
CA VAL A 57 -11.22 -15.20 14.39
C VAL A 57 -11.91 -13.91 14.04
N ARG A 58 -12.35 -13.21 15.09
CA ARG A 58 -12.59 -11.79 15.02
C ARG A 58 -11.27 -11.10 15.35
N ASN A 59 -10.83 -10.19 14.48
CA ASN A 59 -9.71 -9.31 14.80
C ASN A 59 -10.03 -8.30 15.93
N SER A 60 -11.20 -8.39 16.56
CA SER A 60 -11.60 -7.57 17.71
C SER A 60 -10.74 -7.79 18.93
N ASP A 61 -10.08 -8.94 19.05
CA ASP A 61 -9.38 -9.33 20.29
C ASP A 61 -7.92 -8.84 20.29
N ALA A 62 -7.46 -8.31 19.16
CA ALA A 62 -6.14 -7.76 18.94
C ALA A 62 -6.20 -6.24 18.72
N THR A 63 -6.75 -5.50 19.67
CA THR A 63 -6.74 -4.04 19.67
C THR A 63 -5.54 -3.47 20.42
N LEU A 64 -5.10 -2.28 20.04
CA LEU A 64 -4.31 -1.41 20.91
C LEU A 64 -5.13 -0.20 21.33
N GLN A 65 -4.80 0.36 22.48
CA GLN A 65 -5.37 1.63 22.93
C GLN A 65 -4.51 2.77 22.40
N LEU A 66 -5.11 3.67 21.63
CA LEU A 66 -4.48 4.93 21.25
C LEU A 66 -4.39 5.87 22.45
N LYS A 67 -3.60 6.94 22.35
CA LYS A 67 -3.38 7.91 23.45
C LYS A 67 -4.68 8.55 23.93
N SER A 68 -5.65 8.74 23.04
CA SER A 68 -7.00 9.23 23.36
C SER A 68 -7.91 8.21 24.06
N GLY A 69 -7.46 6.96 24.24
CA GLY A 69 -8.25 5.87 24.79
C GLY A 69 -9.05 5.09 23.74
N ILE A 70 -9.00 5.48 22.46
CA ILE A 70 -9.68 4.78 21.36
C ILE A 70 -9.05 3.40 21.13
N GLN A 71 -9.88 2.36 21.11
CA GLN A 71 -9.45 1.01 20.72
C GLN A 71 -9.33 0.90 19.20
N MET A 72 -8.11 0.66 18.70
CA MET A 72 -7.81 0.49 17.28
C MET A 72 -7.42 -0.97 17.00
N PRO A 73 -8.07 -1.67 16.05
CA PRO A 73 -7.63 -3.01 15.65
C PRO A 73 -6.20 -2.97 15.09
N ARG A 74 -5.37 -3.92 15.49
CA ARG A 74 -3.94 -3.97 15.11
C ARG A 74 -3.68 -4.64 13.77
N PHE A 75 -4.72 -5.07 13.09
CA PHE A 75 -4.62 -5.70 11.78
C PHE A 75 -5.73 -5.18 10.88
N GLY A 76 -5.46 -4.98 9.59
CA GLY A 76 -6.46 -4.44 8.68
C GLY A 76 -6.15 -4.72 7.22
N LEU A 77 -7.08 -4.30 6.37
CA LEU A 77 -6.91 -4.40 4.92
C LEU A 77 -6.45 -3.05 4.37
N GLY A 78 -5.27 -3.01 3.75
CA GLY A 78 -4.86 -1.89 2.90
C GLY A 78 -5.54 -1.95 1.54
N THR A 79 -6.02 -0.82 1.02
CA THR A 79 -6.76 -0.77 -0.26
C THR A 79 -6.01 -0.10 -1.41
N TRP A 80 -4.76 0.34 -1.21
CA TRP A 80 -3.93 0.94 -2.26
C TRP A 80 -3.80 0.01 -3.48
N GLN A 81 -3.99 0.56 -4.69
CA GLN A 81 -4.05 -0.19 -5.96
C GLN A 81 -5.10 -1.32 -6.01
N SER A 82 -6.14 -1.27 -5.19
CA SER A 82 -7.34 -2.06 -5.43
C SER A 82 -8.22 -1.26 -6.38
N GLN A 83 -8.46 -1.78 -7.59
CA GLN A 83 -9.11 -1.04 -8.66
C GLN A 83 -10.53 -0.63 -8.24
N ARG A 84 -10.91 0.60 -8.58
CA ARG A 84 -12.29 1.08 -8.46
C ARG A 84 -13.21 0.35 -9.46
N GLY A 85 -14.51 0.37 -9.22
CA GLY A 85 -15.48 -0.29 -10.10
C GLY A 85 -15.71 -1.76 -9.76
N GLY A 86 -15.46 -2.15 -8.51
CA GLY A 86 -15.93 -3.41 -7.94
C GLY A 86 -14.83 -4.31 -7.38
N GLU A 87 -13.57 -4.20 -7.82
CA GLU A 87 -12.48 -5.00 -7.25
C GLU A 87 -12.22 -4.62 -5.79
N CYS A 88 -12.05 -3.32 -5.51
CA CYS A 88 -11.88 -2.81 -4.16
C CYS A 88 -13.06 -3.20 -3.27
N LYS A 89 -14.29 -3.01 -3.77
CA LYS A 89 -15.52 -3.39 -3.05
C LYS A 89 -15.52 -4.87 -2.65
N ARG A 90 -15.22 -5.77 -3.60
CA ARG A 90 -15.15 -7.21 -3.33
C ARG A 90 -14.07 -7.53 -2.29
N ALA A 91 -12.88 -6.97 -2.42
CA ALA A 91 -11.79 -7.19 -1.48
C ALA A 91 -12.15 -6.77 -0.05
N VAL A 92 -12.78 -5.59 0.11
CA VAL A 92 -13.28 -5.12 1.41
C VAL A 92 -14.35 -6.05 1.96
N ALA A 93 -15.32 -6.47 1.13
CA ALA A 93 -16.37 -7.40 1.55
C ALA A 93 -15.78 -8.75 2.02
N GLU A 94 -14.81 -9.31 1.30
CA GLU A 94 -14.14 -10.55 1.71
C GLU A 94 -13.37 -10.37 3.02
N ALA A 95 -12.66 -9.25 3.21
CA ALA A 95 -11.96 -8.97 4.46
C ALA A 95 -12.94 -8.87 5.65
N LEU A 96 -14.07 -8.18 5.48
CA LEU A 96 -15.07 -8.05 6.54
C LEU A 96 -15.68 -9.42 6.91
N ARG A 97 -15.97 -10.27 5.91
CA ARG A 97 -16.42 -11.67 6.13
C ARG A 97 -15.35 -12.54 6.80
N ALA A 98 -14.08 -12.32 6.46
CA ALA A 98 -12.94 -12.99 7.07
C ALA A 98 -12.64 -12.54 8.51
N GLY A 99 -13.37 -11.54 9.05
CA GLY A 99 -13.22 -11.07 10.43
C GLY A 99 -12.37 -9.81 10.59
N TYR A 100 -11.94 -9.16 9.50
CA TYR A 100 -11.26 -7.86 9.57
C TYR A 100 -12.23 -6.81 10.10
N ARG A 101 -11.69 -5.90 10.93
CA ARG A 101 -12.41 -4.75 11.49
C ARG A 101 -11.64 -3.44 11.35
N LEU A 102 -10.58 -3.40 10.52
CA LEU A 102 -9.90 -2.18 10.11
C LEU A 102 -9.78 -2.17 8.59
N ILE A 103 -10.21 -1.08 7.96
CA ILE A 103 -10.05 -0.83 6.52
C ILE A 103 -9.28 0.47 6.32
N ASP A 104 -8.17 0.39 5.61
CA ASP A 104 -7.32 1.52 5.27
C ASP A 104 -7.49 1.92 3.80
N THR A 105 -7.94 3.14 3.57
CA THR A 105 -8.04 3.78 2.25
C THR A 105 -7.41 5.16 2.26
N ALA A 106 -7.52 5.91 1.17
CA ALA A 106 -7.06 7.30 1.06
C ALA A 106 -7.78 7.99 -0.10
N GLN A 107 -7.91 9.31 -0.02
CA GLN A 107 -8.42 10.14 -1.12
C GLN A 107 -7.66 9.89 -2.43
N ALA A 108 -6.34 9.75 -2.34
CA ALA A 108 -5.46 9.54 -3.49
C ALA A 108 -5.68 8.18 -4.19
N TYR A 109 -6.32 7.20 -3.54
CA TYR A 109 -6.55 5.87 -4.13
C TYR A 109 -7.76 5.86 -5.08
N GLY A 110 -8.66 6.84 -4.95
CA GLY A 110 -9.82 6.99 -5.83
C GLY A 110 -10.85 5.85 -5.71
N ASN A 111 -10.80 5.07 -4.62
CA ASN A 111 -11.66 3.90 -4.39
C ASN A 111 -12.51 4.00 -3.11
N GLU A 112 -12.60 5.17 -2.47
CA GLU A 112 -13.44 5.41 -1.28
C GLU A 112 -14.93 5.06 -1.51
N VAL A 113 -15.45 5.26 -2.72
CA VAL A 113 -16.83 4.88 -3.08
C VAL A 113 -17.05 3.36 -2.99
N ASP A 114 -16.09 2.58 -3.48
CA ASP A 114 -16.14 1.12 -3.42
C ASP A 114 -16.08 0.62 -1.97
N VAL A 115 -15.25 1.25 -1.13
CA VAL A 115 -15.16 0.98 0.32
C VAL A 115 -16.51 1.25 1.00
N GLY A 116 -17.10 2.42 0.76
CA GLY A 116 -18.41 2.79 1.32
C GLY A 116 -19.53 1.83 0.92
N GLN A 117 -19.57 1.42 -0.35
CA GLN A 117 -20.52 0.42 -0.83
C GLN A 117 -20.37 -0.92 -0.11
N ALA A 118 -19.14 -1.40 0.09
CA ALA A 118 -18.87 -2.65 0.80
C ALA A 118 -19.29 -2.59 2.27
N LEU A 119 -19.04 -1.47 2.96
CA LEU A 119 -19.45 -1.27 4.35
C LEU A 119 -20.97 -1.32 4.50
N ARG A 120 -21.70 -0.63 3.62
CA ARG A 120 -23.16 -0.62 3.60
C ARG A 120 -23.75 -2.03 3.37
N GLU A 121 -23.11 -2.82 2.50
CA GLU A 121 -23.55 -4.19 2.21
C GLU A 121 -23.20 -5.20 3.30
N ALA A 122 -22.12 -4.95 4.06
CA ALA A 122 -21.71 -5.81 5.16
C ALA A 122 -22.71 -5.83 6.33
N ARG A 123 -23.59 -4.82 6.44
CA ARG A 123 -24.61 -4.68 7.51
C ARG A 123 -24.05 -4.80 8.93
N LEU A 124 -22.78 -4.43 9.11
CA LEU A 124 -22.15 -4.31 10.43
C LEU A 124 -22.55 -2.98 11.07
N LYS A 125 -22.55 -2.90 12.40
CA LYS A 125 -22.72 -1.61 13.07
C LYS A 125 -21.52 -0.74 12.74
N ARG A 126 -21.73 0.57 12.53
CA ARG A 126 -20.65 1.48 12.15
C ARG A 126 -19.50 1.46 13.15
N ASN A 127 -19.78 1.36 14.44
CA ASN A 127 -18.77 1.30 15.50
C ASN A 127 -18.02 -0.04 15.61
N GLU A 128 -18.39 -1.05 14.82
CA GLU A 128 -17.66 -2.33 14.77
C GLU A 128 -16.50 -2.29 13.78
N VAL A 129 -16.47 -1.35 12.83
CA VAL A 129 -15.42 -1.27 11.79
C VAL A 129 -14.65 0.04 11.92
N PHE A 130 -13.34 -0.05 12.03
CA PHE A 130 -12.41 1.08 12.10
C PHE A 130 -12.00 1.52 10.69
N ILE A 131 -12.38 2.73 10.29
CA ILE A 131 -12.12 3.26 8.95
C ILE A 131 -11.01 4.30 9.02
N VAL A 132 -9.95 4.08 8.23
CA VAL A 132 -8.85 5.02 8.02
C VAL A 132 -8.97 5.61 6.62
N THR A 133 -8.95 6.93 6.49
CA THR A 133 -8.69 7.62 5.21
C THR A 133 -7.62 8.70 5.41
N LYS A 134 -7.16 9.30 4.32
CA LYS A 134 -5.99 10.18 4.32
C LYS A 134 -6.20 11.40 3.43
N LEU A 135 -5.79 12.55 3.95
CA LEU A 135 -5.75 13.82 3.24
C LEU A 135 -4.69 13.76 2.15
N SER A 136 -5.09 13.99 0.91
CA SER A 136 -4.16 14.14 -0.22
C SER A 136 -3.24 15.34 -0.03
N SER A 137 -1.97 15.23 -0.42
CA SER A 137 -1.02 16.36 -0.38
C SER A 137 -1.46 17.58 -1.19
N ARG A 138 -2.39 17.42 -2.14
CA ARG A 138 -3.00 18.51 -2.92
C ARG A 138 -3.97 19.37 -2.12
N GLU A 139 -4.47 18.84 -1.00
CA GLU A 139 -5.51 19.44 -0.17
C GLU A 139 -4.93 19.98 1.16
N HIS A 140 -3.61 20.13 1.24
CA HIS A 140 -2.96 20.79 2.38
C HIS A 140 -3.36 22.28 2.43
N GLY A 141 -3.30 22.83 3.64
CA GLY A 141 -3.78 24.18 3.95
C GLY A 141 -5.18 24.16 4.55
N GLY A 142 -5.44 25.03 5.51
CA GLY A 142 -6.50 24.78 6.48
C GLY A 142 -7.93 24.70 5.92
N SER A 143 -8.34 25.68 5.11
CA SER A 143 -9.70 25.69 4.53
C SER A 143 -9.96 24.54 3.55
N HIS A 144 -8.93 24.01 2.89
CA HIS A 144 -9.07 22.93 1.91
C HIS A 144 -9.22 21.57 2.61
N ALA A 145 -8.49 21.35 3.72
CA ALA A 145 -8.50 20.09 4.45
C ALA A 145 -9.91 19.69 4.96
N ALA A 146 -10.67 20.65 5.51
CA ALA A 146 -12.02 20.39 6.00
C ALA A 146 -13.02 20.01 4.90
N ALA A 147 -12.97 20.67 3.74
CA ALA A 147 -13.78 20.34 2.59
C ALA A 147 -13.41 18.96 2.00
N ALA A 148 -12.11 18.64 2.01
CA ALA A 148 -11.61 17.36 1.54
C ALA A 148 -12.11 16.18 2.41
N LEU A 149 -12.11 16.31 3.74
CA LEU A 149 -12.67 15.26 4.61
C LEU A 149 -14.18 15.06 4.37
N LYS A 150 -14.95 16.14 4.23
CA LYS A 150 -16.39 16.04 3.90
C LYS A 150 -16.62 15.31 2.57
N THR A 151 -15.74 15.53 1.60
CA THR A 151 -15.77 14.81 0.31
C THR A 151 -15.49 13.31 0.51
N SER A 152 -14.50 12.96 1.33
CA SER A 152 -14.25 11.55 1.70
C SER A 152 -15.44 10.91 2.41
N LEU A 153 -16.05 11.60 3.38
CA LEU A 153 -17.23 11.14 4.11
C LEU A 153 -18.42 10.88 3.17
N SER A 154 -18.66 11.79 2.22
CA SER A 154 -19.69 11.60 1.18
C SER A 154 -19.42 10.37 0.31
N ARG A 155 -18.18 10.17 -0.15
CA ARG A 155 -17.80 8.99 -0.95
C ARG A 155 -17.93 7.68 -0.18
N LEU A 156 -17.47 7.68 1.07
CA LEU A 156 -17.56 6.55 1.99
C LEU A 156 -19.00 6.29 2.47
N GLN A 157 -19.91 7.26 2.29
CA GLN A 157 -21.27 7.24 2.85
C GLN A 157 -21.26 7.09 4.37
N LEU A 158 -20.41 7.86 5.05
CA LEU A 158 -20.23 7.84 6.50
C LEU A 158 -20.38 9.24 7.09
N ASP A 159 -20.85 9.32 8.33
CA ASP A 159 -20.89 10.58 9.09
C ASP A 159 -19.52 10.92 9.70
N TYR A 160 -18.70 9.90 9.98
CA TYR A 160 -17.36 10.05 10.53
C TYR A 160 -16.41 8.93 10.07
N VAL A 161 -15.10 9.19 10.11
CA VAL A 161 -14.04 8.16 10.04
C VAL A 161 -13.38 7.95 11.40
N ASP A 162 -12.78 6.78 11.64
CA ASP A 162 -12.17 6.53 12.94
C ASP A 162 -10.78 7.18 13.05
N LEU A 163 -10.05 7.25 11.94
CA LEU A 163 -8.74 7.89 11.87
C LEU A 163 -8.59 8.63 10.55
N PHE A 164 -8.16 9.90 10.63
CA PHE A 164 -7.82 10.71 9.47
C PHE A 164 -6.34 11.09 9.50
N LEU A 165 -5.62 10.78 8.44
CA LEU A 165 -4.17 10.97 8.36
C LEU A 165 -3.78 12.07 7.37
N ILE A 166 -2.75 12.87 7.69
CA ILE A 166 -1.98 13.56 6.64
C ILE A 166 -1.21 12.49 5.87
N HIS A 167 -1.49 12.30 4.57
CA HIS A 167 -0.93 11.17 3.81
C HIS A 167 0.59 11.28 3.57
N SER A 168 1.11 12.50 3.47
CA SER A 168 2.53 12.77 3.30
C SER A 168 2.85 14.17 3.81
N PRO A 169 4.03 14.41 4.40
CA PRO A 169 4.45 15.76 4.78
C PRO A 169 4.63 16.68 3.55
N ARG A 170 4.70 16.13 2.33
CA ARG A 170 4.98 16.86 1.07
C ARG A 170 3.79 17.62 0.46
N GLY A 171 3.06 18.40 1.24
CA GLY A 171 2.02 19.30 0.70
C GLY A 171 2.22 20.78 1.04
N GLY A 172 3.17 21.10 1.94
CA GLY A 172 3.30 22.44 2.49
C GLY A 172 2.22 22.76 3.52
N PHE A 173 2.30 23.95 4.14
CA PHE A 173 1.35 24.42 5.15
C PHE A 173 1.04 23.37 6.23
N LEU A 174 2.07 22.64 6.66
CA LEU A 174 1.85 21.44 7.46
C LEU A 174 1.23 21.77 8.82
N LEU A 175 1.62 22.88 9.45
CA LEU A 175 1.08 23.30 10.73
C LEU A 175 -0.40 23.68 10.62
N GLU A 176 -0.77 24.47 9.61
CA GLU A 176 -2.17 24.84 9.36
C GLU A 176 -3.03 23.63 9.00
N THR A 177 -2.45 22.69 8.25
CA THR A 177 -3.11 21.42 7.91
C THR A 177 -3.35 20.59 9.16
N TRP A 178 -2.35 20.48 10.03
CA TRP A 178 -2.45 19.73 11.29
C TRP A 178 -3.49 20.34 12.23
N ASP A 179 -3.49 21.66 12.38
CA ASP A 179 -4.49 22.39 13.18
C ASP A 179 -5.91 22.12 12.67
N SER A 180 -6.09 22.08 11.35
CA SER A 180 -7.39 21.76 10.75
C SER A 180 -7.82 20.32 11.00
N LEU A 181 -6.88 19.36 11.06
CA LEU A 181 -7.18 17.99 11.46
C LEU A 181 -7.69 17.92 12.90
N ILE A 182 -7.05 18.66 13.82
CA ILE A 182 -7.48 18.76 15.21
C ILE A 182 -8.88 19.37 15.30
N GLU A 183 -9.17 20.44 14.56
CA GLU A 183 -10.52 21.03 14.49
C GLU A 183 -11.56 20.03 13.97
N MET A 184 -11.25 19.27 12.91
CA MET A 184 -12.14 18.23 12.37
C MET A 184 -12.42 17.12 13.37
N ARG A 185 -11.42 16.72 14.17
CA ARG A 185 -11.59 15.78 15.27
C ARG A 185 -12.54 16.34 16.33
N ASN A 186 -12.30 17.59 16.76
CA ASN A 186 -13.12 18.25 17.77
C ASN A 186 -14.57 18.46 17.29
N ALA A 187 -14.79 18.61 15.98
CA ALA A 187 -16.10 18.67 15.34
C ALA A 187 -16.77 17.29 15.15
N GLY A 188 -16.10 16.19 15.52
CA GLY A 188 -16.64 14.82 15.43
C GLY A 188 -16.61 14.19 14.03
N LEU A 189 -15.95 14.82 13.05
CA LEU A 189 -15.82 14.27 11.68
C LEU A 189 -14.80 13.12 11.60
N THR A 190 -13.88 13.09 12.55
CA THR A 190 -12.96 11.98 12.77
C THR A 190 -12.80 11.72 14.27
N ARG A 191 -12.57 10.48 14.69
CA ARG A 191 -12.36 10.17 16.12
C ARG A 191 -10.93 10.41 16.56
N ALA A 192 -9.96 10.06 15.72
CA ALA A 192 -8.53 10.28 15.92
C ALA A 192 -7.89 10.95 14.70
N VAL A 193 -6.72 11.54 14.90
CA VAL A 193 -5.90 12.11 13.81
C VAL A 193 -4.47 11.62 13.92
N GLY A 194 -3.82 11.52 12.76
CA GLY A 194 -2.44 11.07 12.69
C GLY A 194 -1.76 11.52 11.41
N VAL A 195 -0.58 10.96 11.18
CA VAL A 195 0.27 11.28 10.03
C VAL A 195 0.70 10.01 9.31
N SER A 196 1.19 10.16 8.08
CA SER A 196 1.78 9.09 7.30
C SER A 196 3.01 9.59 6.59
N ASN A 197 4.06 8.74 6.57
CA ASN A 197 5.37 9.05 6.01
C ASN A 197 6.08 10.20 6.73
N PHE A 198 5.98 10.27 8.06
CA PHE A 198 6.72 11.24 8.87
C PHE A 198 7.94 10.58 9.50
N GLY A 199 9.11 11.15 9.24
CA GLY A 199 10.38 10.75 9.87
C GLY A 199 10.54 11.33 11.28
N ALA A 200 11.60 10.89 11.98
CA ALA A 200 11.90 11.32 13.34
C ALA A 200 12.03 12.86 13.47
N GLU A 201 12.77 13.48 12.55
CA GLU A 201 12.96 14.94 12.50
C GLU A 201 11.62 15.69 12.37
N GLN A 202 10.74 15.26 11.48
CA GLN A 202 9.44 15.90 11.27
C GLN A 202 8.50 15.75 12.48
N LEU A 203 8.52 14.59 13.16
CA LEU A 203 7.74 14.38 14.38
C LEU A 203 8.23 15.27 15.53
N MET A 204 9.55 15.33 15.72
CA MET A 204 10.16 16.21 16.72
C MET A 204 9.87 17.67 16.44
N SER A 205 9.98 18.11 15.18
CA SER A 205 9.70 19.49 14.80
C SER A 205 8.23 19.87 14.97
N LEU A 206 7.29 18.95 14.72
CA LEU A 206 5.86 19.15 15.02
C LEU A 206 5.63 19.36 16.53
N GLN A 207 6.29 18.56 17.37
CA GLN A 207 6.24 18.71 18.83
C GLN A 207 6.85 20.04 19.29
N GLN A 208 8.02 20.42 18.76
CA GLN A 208 8.70 21.67 19.07
C GLN A 208 7.90 22.90 18.63
N ALA A 209 7.07 22.77 17.58
CA ALA A 209 6.10 23.78 17.18
C ALA A 209 4.87 23.87 18.13
N GLY A 210 4.88 23.17 19.26
CA GLY A 210 3.86 23.23 20.30
C GLY A 210 2.53 22.56 19.92
N ARG A 211 2.54 21.66 18.93
CA ARG A 211 1.34 20.95 18.49
C ARG A 211 1.12 19.65 19.26
N GLU A 212 -0.16 19.27 19.35
CA GLU A 212 -0.52 17.94 19.83
C GLU A 212 0.12 16.88 18.93
N LEU A 213 0.69 15.84 19.54
CA LEU A 213 1.31 14.73 18.82
C LEU A 213 0.24 13.88 18.10
N PRO A 214 0.57 13.32 16.92
CA PRO A 214 -0.34 12.41 16.23
C PRO A 214 -0.57 11.14 17.03
N GLU A 215 -1.77 10.56 16.93
CA GLU A 215 -2.06 9.27 17.58
C GLU A 215 -1.43 8.08 16.85
N VAL A 216 -1.27 8.22 15.53
CA VAL A 216 -0.73 7.19 14.64
C VAL A 216 0.26 7.82 13.66
N ASN A 217 1.38 7.15 13.43
CA ASN A 217 2.26 7.38 12.27
C ASN A 217 2.26 6.16 11.36
N GLN A 218 1.69 6.29 10.17
CA GLN A 218 1.64 5.21 9.18
C GLN A 218 2.85 5.29 8.21
N ILE A 219 3.78 4.35 8.30
CA ILE A 219 5.04 4.34 7.54
C ILE A 219 5.28 3.00 6.82
N GLU A 220 6.16 3.00 5.82
CA GLU A 220 6.61 1.75 5.19
C GLU A 220 7.42 0.97 6.23
N LEU A 221 6.95 -0.19 6.66
CA LEU A 221 7.60 -0.89 7.77
C LEU A 221 7.48 -2.40 7.59
N HIS A 222 8.63 -3.05 7.46
CA HIS A 222 8.73 -4.48 7.22
C HIS A 222 10.12 -4.98 7.65
N CYS A 223 10.33 -6.30 7.71
CA CYS A 223 11.59 -6.87 8.24
C CYS A 223 12.85 -6.44 7.47
N PHE A 224 12.72 -6.05 6.20
CA PHE A 224 13.83 -5.56 5.37
C PHE A 224 14.14 -4.06 5.47
N TRP A 225 13.30 -3.30 6.20
CA TRP A 225 13.50 -1.88 6.51
C TRP A 225 12.68 -1.54 7.76
N GLN A 226 13.32 -1.68 8.92
CA GLN A 226 12.64 -1.67 10.23
C GLN A 226 12.54 -0.26 10.82
N GLN A 227 13.14 0.74 10.16
CA GLN A 227 13.02 2.15 10.51
C GLN A 227 13.28 2.46 12.00
N ARG A 228 14.29 1.81 12.60
CA ARG A 228 14.53 1.76 14.06
C ARG A 228 14.53 3.11 14.77
N GLU A 229 15.07 4.15 14.13
CA GLU A 229 15.06 5.51 14.69
C GLU A 229 13.63 6.06 14.84
N THR A 230 12.84 5.99 13.77
CA THR A 230 11.43 6.44 13.79
C THR A 230 10.58 5.51 14.68
N GLU A 231 10.88 4.21 14.70
CA GLU A 231 10.23 3.24 15.58
C GLU A 231 10.43 3.63 17.06
N SER A 232 11.69 3.80 17.46
CA SER A 232 12.07 4.15 18.84
C SER A 232 11.43 5.46 19.28
N LEU A 233 11.47 6.49 18.43
CA LEU A 233 10.87 7.79 18.76
C LEU A 233 9.35 7.69 18.90
N CYS A 234 8.67 6.99 18.00
CA CYS A 234 7.21 6.83 18.09
C CYS A 234 6.83 6.10 19.39
N ASN A 235 7.58 5.06 19.79
CA ASN A 235 7.36 4.37 21.05
C ASN A 235 7.57 5.29 22.26
N GLU A 236 8.63 6.10 22.27
CA GLU A 236 8.91 7.07 23.35
C GLU A 236 7.79 8.12 23.48
N LEU A 237 7.29 8.61 22.33
CA LEU A 237 6.25 9.65 22.28
C LEU A 237 4.81 9.10 22.44
N GLY A 238 4.64 7.78 22.51
CA GLY A 238 3.33 7.13 22.59
C GLY A 238 2.51 7.24 21.30
N ILE A 239 3.17 7.30 20.15
CA ILE A 239 2.58 7.35 18.81
C ILE A 239 2.51 5.92 18.26
N ALA A 240 1.31 5.43 17.94
CA ALA A 240 1.17 4.08 17.41
C ALA A 240 1.72 3.98 15.98
N LEU A 241 2.50 2.93 15.70
CA LEU A 241 3.03 2.69 14.36
C LEU A 241 2.09 1.81 13.55
N MET A 242 1.77 2.26 12.34
CA MET A 242 0.96 1.52 11.38
C MET A 242 1.80 1.18 10.14
N ALA A 243 2.13 -0.09 9.99
CA ALA A 243 2.98 -0.64 8.94
C ALA A 243 2.19 -0.81 7.64
N TYR A 244 2.41 0.07 6.67
CA TYR A 244 2.03 -0.17 5.28
C TYR A 244 3.14 -0.92 4.53
N SER A 245 2.77 -1.59 3.43
CA SER A 245 3.65 -2.50 2.69
C SER A 245 4.40 -3.51 3.59
N PRO A 246 3.73 -4.16 4.57
CA PRO A 246 4.41 -5.00 5.56
C PRO A 246 5.11 -6.24 4.96
N LEU A 247 4.86 -6.52 3.68
CA LEU A 247 5.45 -7.63 2.91
C LEU A 247 6.53 -7.18 1.93
N ALA A 248 6.98 -5.92 1.97
CA ALA A 248 7.88 -5.32 0.97
C ALA A 248 7.43 -5.57 -0.48
N ARG A 249 6.11 -5.60 -0.70
CA ARG A 249 5.44 -5.96 -1.98
C ARG A 249 5.80 -7.36 -2.52
N GLY A 250 6.37 -8.23 -1.68
CA GLY A 250 6.87 -9.56 -2.06
C GLY A 250 8.21 -9.53 -2.81
N SER A 251 8.88 -8.38 -2.88
CA SER A 251 10.04 -8.16 -3.76
C SER A 251 11.28 -8.98 -3.40
N LEU A 252 11.36 -9.45 -2.14
CA LEU A 252 12.52 -10.16 -1.59
C LEU A 252 12.21 -11.60 -1.20
N PHE A 253 11.00 -12.08 -1.51
CA PHE A 253 10.57 -13.44 -1.23
C PHE A 253 11.39 -14.44 -2.05
N GLY A 254 11.88 -15.50 -1.39
CA GLY A 254 12.76 -16.51 -1.97
C GLY A 254 14.22 -16.07 -2.17
N ALA A 255 14.56 -14.81 -1.93
CA ALA A 255 15.90 -14.26 -2.17
C ALA A 255 16.69 -13.92 -0.90
N THR A 256 16.14 -14.23 0.28
CA THR A 256 16.71 -13.87 1.58
C THR A 256 16.62 -15.03 2.56
N PRO A 257 17.33 -14.99 3.72
CA PRO A 257 17.21 -15.99 4.77
C PRO A 257 15.79 -16.18 5.31
N LEU A 258 14.86 -15.25 5.02
CA LEU A 258 13.44 -15.38 5.34
C LEU A 258 12.83 -16.66 4.76
N ALA A 259 13.23 -17.08 3.55
CA ALA A 259 12.70 -18.25 2.88
C ALA A 259 13.02 -19.54 3.64
N GLN A 260 14.25 -19.66 4.14
CA GLN A 260 14.66 -20.79 4.97
C GLN A 260 13.87 -20.82 6.29
N LEU A 261 13.74 -19.66 6.96
CA LEU A 261 12.97 -19.57 8.20
C LEU A 261 11.48 -19.93 7.97
N ALA A 262 10.91 -19.52 6.83
CA ALA A 262 9.54 -19.87 6.46
C ALA A 262 9.35 -21.38 6.28
N GLN A 263 10.32 -22.03 5.63
CA GLN A 263 10.35 -23.48 5.47
C GLN A 263 10.47 -24.21 6.81
N GLU A 264 11.39 -23.77 7.69
CA GLU A 264 11.58 -24.35 9.03
C GLU A 264 10.32 -24.22 9.90
N LYS A 265 9.58 -23.13 9.76
CA LYS A 265 8.29 -22.90 10.45
C LYS A 265 7.07 -23.48 9.74
N ALA A 266 7.24 -24.13 8.59
CA ALA A 266 6.14 -24.63 7.75
C ALA A 266 5.04 -23.57 7.49
N CYS A 267 5.46 -22.36 7.11
CA CYS A 267 4.55 -21.27 6.79
C CYS A 267 5.03 -20.45 5.58
N SER A 268 4.23 -19.49 5.12
CA SER A 268 4.65 -18.60 4.04
C SER A 268 5.53 -17.45 4.58
N GLU A 269 6.43 -16.93 3.74
CA GLU A 269 7.20 -15.72 4.04
C GLU A 269 6.27 -14.53 4.41
N ALA A 270 5.11 -14.42 3.75
CA ALA A 270 4.12 -13.41 4.07
C ALA A 270 3.56 -13.55 5.50
N ALA A 271 3.29 -14.78 5.94
CA ALA A 271 2.82 -15.05 7.30
C ALA A 271 3.89 -14.69 8.34
N LEU A 272 5.17 -14.98 8.06
CA LEU A 272 6.29 -14.56 8.93
C LEU A 272 6.41 -13.03 9.03
N CYS A 273 6.39 -12.31 7.91
CA CYS A 273 6.46 -10.85 7.92
C CYS A 273 5.30 -10.23 8.70
N ILE A 274 4.07 -10.72 8.49
CA ILE A 274 2.88 -10.27 9.25
C ILE A 274 3.06 -10.57 10.74
N ARG A 275 3.46 -11.79 11.08
CA ARG A 275 3.63 -12.21 12.47
C ARG A 275 4.70 -11.39 13.18
N TRP A 276 5.84 -11.16 12.53
CA TRP A 276 6.91 -10.32 13.06
C TRP A 276 6.42 -8.90 13.33
N ALA A 277 5.80 -8.24 12.34
CA ALA A 277 5.30 -6.87 12.49
C ALA A 277 4.25 -6.78 13.61
N PHE A 278 3.39 -7.79 13.71
CA PHE A 278 2.40 -7.88 14.78
C PHE A 278 3.04 -8.12 16.15
N GLN A 279 4.06 -8.96 16.29
CA GLN A 279 4.77 -9.16 17.57
C GLN A 279 5.60 -7.96 18.00
N LYS A 280 6.08 -7.16 17.05
CA LYS A 280 6.75 -5.88 17.30
C LYS A 280 5.80 -4.80 17.87
N GLY A 281 4.49 -5.04 17.91
CA GLY A 281 3.53 -4.09 18.46
C GLY A 281 2.82 -3.24 17.40
N PHE A 282 3.19 -3.35 16.12
CA PHE A 282 2.65 -2.50 15.06
C PHE A 282 1.18 -2.83 14.74
N ILE A 283 0.49 -1.86 14.14
CA ILE A 283 -0.74 -2.08 13.37
C ILE A 283 -0.32 -2.50 11.95
N VAL A 284 -0.83 -3.61 11.43
CA VAL A 284 -0.35 -4.20 10.16
C VAL A 284 -1.47 -4.20 9.12
N ILE A 285 -1.23 -3.58 7.96
CA ILE A 285 -2.24 -3.45 6.89
C ILE A 285 -1.78 -4.03 5.54
N PRO A 286 -1.65 -5.36 5.41
CA PRO A 286 -1.35 -5.94 4.11
C PRO A 286 -2.49 -5.67 3.12
N LYS A 287 -2.14 -5.38 1.87
CA LYS A 287 -3.10 -5.26 0.77
C LYS A 287 -3.26 -6.60 0.06
N SER A 288 -4.49 -6.97 -0.25
CA SER A 288 -4.80 -8.04 -1.18
C SER A 288 -6.19 -7.84 -1.79
N VAL A 289 -6.37 -8.25 -3.04
CA VAL A 289 -7.68 -8.41 -3.69
C VAL A 289 -8.01 -9.89 -3.93
N ASN A 290 -7.06 -10.79 -3.63
CA ASN A 290 -7.24 -12.23 -3.72
C ASN A 290 -7.85 -12.73 -2.38
N PRO A 291 -9.04 -13.36 -2.40
CA PRO A 291 -9.72 -13.82 -1.18
C PRO A 291 -8.92 -14.83 -0.35
N GLN A 292 -8.20 -15.76 -1.01
CA GLN A 292 -7.38 -16.75 -0.32
C GLN A 292 -6.22 -16.07 0.43
N ARG A 293 -5.58 -15.06 -0.18
CA ARG A 293 -4.53 -14.27 0.49
C ARG A 293 -5.09 -13.42 1.63
N ILE A 294 -6.29 -12.86 1.49
CA ILE A 294 -6.96 -12.11 2.59
C ILE A 294 -7.16 -13.02 3.81
N LEU A 295 -7.66 -14.24 3.59
CA LEU A 295 -7.84 -15.25 4.63
C LEU A 295 -6.50 -15.72 5.22
N ALA A 296 -5.51 -16.04 4.37
CA ALA A 296 -4.19 -16.46 4.83
C ALA A 296 -3.48 -15.37 5.66
N ASN A 297 -3.62 -14.11 5.27
CA ASN A 297 -3.01 -12.97 5.96
C ASN A 297 -3.53 -12.83 7.40
N ILE A 298 -4.84 -12.94 7.63
CA ILE A 298 -5.39 -12.88 8.99
C ILE A 298 -5.10 -14.17 9.77
N ALA A 299 -5.06 -15.32 9.11
CA ALA A 299 -4.69 -16.58 9.73
C ALA A 299 -3.25 -16.58 10.26
N ALA A 300 -2.35 -15.76 9.69
CA ALA A 300 -0.99 -15.58 10.20
C ALA A 300 -0.94 -15.05 11.66
N LEU A 301 -2.04 -14.49 12.17
CA LEU A 301 -2.18 -14.04 13.55
C LEU A 301 -2.51 -15.17 14.54
N ARG A 302 -2.73 -16.41 14.07
CA ARG A 302 -2.96 -17.60 14.90
C ARG A 302 -1.68 -18.36 15.23
N GLY A 303 -1.72 -19.13 16.32
CA GLY A 303 -0.60 -19.98 16.75
C GLY A 303 0.42 -19.28 17.67
N PRO A 304 1.53 -19.96 18.00
CA PRO A 304 2.48 -19.55 19.05
C PRO A 304 3.36 -18.36 18.69
N GLY A 305 3.33 -17.91 17.42
CA GLY A 305 4.18 -16.83 16.94
C GLY A 305 5.65 -17.22 16.73
N LEU A 306 6.51 -16.21 16.69
CA LEU A 306 7.96 -16.29 16.58
C LEU A 306 8.60 -16.30 17.97
N THR A 307 9.52 -17.22 18.18
CA THR A 307 10.35 -17.29 19.39
C THR A 307 11.34 -16.11 19.45
N PRO A 308 11.96 -15.82 20.62
CA PRO A 308 12.97 -14.76 20.73
C PRO A 308 14.13 -14.91 19.72
N ARG A 309 14.60 -16.14 19.48
CA ARG A 309 15.65 -16.43 18.48
C ARG A 309 15.19 -16.09 17.06
N GLU A 310 13.94 -16.40 16.73
CA GLU A 310 13.37 -16.12 15.41
C GLU A 310 13.10 -14.63 15.22
N MET A 311 12.64 -13.93 16.26
CA MET A 311 12.55 -12.47 16.27
C MET A 311 13.92 -11.83 16.02
N GLN A 312 14.97 -12.34 16.68
CA GLN A 312 16.34 -11.89 16.42
C GLN A 312 16.80 -12.19 15.00
N ALA A 313 16.44 -13.35 14.43
CA ALA A 313 16.74 -13.66 13.03
C ALA A 313 16.04 -12.69 12.06
N MET A 314 14.77 -12.35 12.32
CA MET A 314 14.04 -11.34 11.55
C MET A 314 14.69 -9.96 11.66
N GLU A 315 15.25 -9.60 12.82
CA GLU A 315 15.97 -8.34 13.00
C GLU A 315 17.19 -8.21 12.07
N GLN A 316 17.88 -9.31 11.77
CA GLN A 316 19.05 -9.34 10.88
C GLN A 316 18.68 -9.22 9.38
N LEU A 317 17.39 -9.23 9.04
CA LEU A 317 16.94 -9.04 7.65
C LEU A 317 16.94 -7.57 7.22
N ASP A 318 17.13 -6.62 8.14
CA ASP A 318 17.15 -5.20 7.78
C ASP A 318 18.33 -4.90 6.86
N GLN A 319 18.01 -4.39 5.67
CA GLN A 319 18.99 -4.00 4.67
C GLN A 319 18.68 -2.60 4.11
N GLY A 320 17.83 -1.82 4.80
CA GLY A 320 17.42 -0.49 4.35
C GLY A 320 16.59 -0.52 3.06
N PHE A 321 15.91 -1.62 2.74
CA PHE A 321 15.19 -1.79 1.48
C PHE A 321 13.88 -1.00 1.48
N CYS A 322 13.82 0.11 0.76
CA CYS A 322 12.58 0.85 0.55
C CYS A 322 11.83 0.32 -0.69
N ALA A 323 10.67 -0.31 -0.49
CA ALA A 323 9.83 -0.80 -1.59
C ALA A 323 8.86 0.27 -2.12
N CYS A 324 8.62 1.36 -1.38
CA CYS A 324 7.64 2.38 -1.72
C CYS A 324 8.30 3.78 -1.83
N PRO A 325 8.35 4.38 -3.04
CA PRO A 325 8.91 5.72 -3.22
C PRO A 325 8.29 6.82 -2.34
N ALA A 326 7.03 6.63 -1.89
CA ALA A 326 6.35 7.53 -0.96
C ALA A 326 7.08 7.71 0.38
N ALA A 327 7.79 6.69 0.86
CA ALA A 327 8.54 6.74 2.12
C ALA A 327 9.70 7.74 2.09
N ARG A 328 10.18 8.12 0.90
CA ARG A 328 11.16 9.22 0.74
C ARG A 328 10.66 10.54 1.31
N ALA A 329 9.36 10.71 1.50
CA ALA A 329 8.80 11.91 2.13
C ALA A 329 9.28 12.12 3.57
N MET A 330 9.67 11.05 4.27
CA MET A 330 10.21 11.09 5.63
C MET A 330 11.54 11.86 5.73
N GLN A 331 12.24 12.02 4.61
CA GLN A 331 13.53 12.73 4.51
C GLN A 331 13.36 14.18 4.04
N THR A 332 12.13 14.67 3.86
CA THR A 332 11.89 16.04 3.41
C THR A 332 12.15 16.98 4.59
N PRO A 333 13.06 17.98 4.47
CA PRO A 333 13.39 18.85 5.59
C PRO A 333 12.17 19.59 6.16
N TRP A 334 12.14 19.79 7.49
CA TRP A 334 11.02 20.44 8.16
C TRP A 334 10.65 21.79 7.58
N GLU A 335 11.64 22.62 7.22
CA GLU A 335 11.39 23.94 6.66
C GLU A 335 10.60 23.89 5.34
N GLU A 336 10.77 22.83 4.53
CA GLU A 336 10.05 22.67 3.26
C GLU A 336 8.59 22.22 3.48
N VAL A 337 8.33 21.48 4.54
CA VAL A 337 7.00 20.92 4.81
C VAL A 337 6.16 21.84 5.70
N ALA A 338 6.79 22.48 6.68
CA ALA A 338 6.18 23.49 7.54
C ALA A 338 5.87 24.76 6.75
N SER A 339 6.80 25.22 5.91
CA SER A 339 6.60 26.41 5.08
C SER A 339 6.39 26.03 3.63
N LYS A 340 5.32 26.53 3.00
CA LYS A 340 5.25 26.55 1.54
C LYS A 340 4.25 27.61 1.09
N ALA A 341 4.74 28.83 0.86
CA ALA A 341 4.07 29.70 -0.10
C ALA A 341 3.88 28.89 -1.40
N PRO A 342 2.73 28.99 -2.08
CA PRO A 342 2.43 28.11 -3.21
C PRO A 342 3.50 28.25 -4.28
N VAL A 343 4.00 27.12 -4.78
CA VAL A 343 4.85 27.10 -5.98
C VAL A 343 3.98 27.56 -7.15
N ARG A 344 3.88 28.87 -7.35
CA ARG A 344 3.51 29.42 -8.64
C ARG A 344 4.61 29.00 -9.59
N GLY A 345 4.31 28.05 -10.48
CA GLY A 345 5.22 27.64 -11.53
C GLY A 345 5.80 28.88 -12.20
N LYS A 346 7.12 29.03 -12.16
CA LYS A 346 7.82 30.03 -12.97
C LYS A 346 7.69 29.60 -14.43
N GLY A 347 6.54 29.92 -15.03
CA GLY A 347 6.46 30.07 -16.48
C GLY A 347 7.50 31.13 -16.85
N LYS A 348 8.58 30.72 -17.51
CA LYS A 348 9.54 31.64 -18.12
C LYS A 348 8.81 32.37 -19.25
N GLY A 349 8.09 33.43 -18.91
CA GLY A 349 7.57 34.40 -19.87
C GLY A 349 8.71 35.25 -20.40
N LYS A 350 9.32 34.84 -21.52
CA LYS A 350 10.02 35.74 -22.42
C LYS A 350 9.20 35.85 -23.71
N SER A 351 8.51 36.97 -23.90
CA SER A 351 8.47 37.67 -25.19
C SER A 351 7.79 39.03 -25.04
N LYS A 352 8.52 40.09 -25.37
CA LYS A 352 7.97 41.40 -25.74
C LYS A 352 7.26 41.28 -27.10
N GLY A 353 6.15 41.98 -27.30
CA GLY A 353 5.58 42.21 -28.64
C GLY A 353 4.20 42.84 -28.61
N LYS A 354 4.09 44.07 -29.12
CA LYS A 354 2.90 44.93 -29.22
C LYS A 354 1.82 44.37 -30.18
N GLY A 355 0.55 44.69 -29.95
CA GLY A 355 -0.50 44.59 -30.98
C GLY A 355 -1.91 44.93 -30.48
N LYS A 356 -2.61 45.82 -31.18
CA LYS A 356 -3.91 46.44 -30.83
C LYS A 356 -5.12 45.53 -31.08
N GLY A 357 -6.17 45.72 -30.28
CA GLY A 357 -7.58 45.87 -30.72
C GLY A 357 -8.40 44.62 -31.07
N GLY A 358 -9.59 44.50 -30.46
CA GLY A 358 -10.68 43.66 -30.98
C GLY A 358 -11.59 43.07 -29.91
N LYS A 359 -12.83 43.58 -29.82
CA LYS A 359 -13.95 42.96 -29.06
C LYS A 359 -14.31 41.60 -29.69
N GLY A 360 -14.64 40.60 -28.87
CA GLY A 360 -15.14 39.30 -29.32
C GLY A 360 -15.58 38.43 -28.14
N GLN A 361 -16.65 37.68 -28.32
CA GLN A 361 -17.54 37.11 -27.31
C GLN A 361 -16.96 35.91 -26.52
N ALA A 362 -17.60 35.64 -25.39
CA ALA A 362 -17.39 34.49 -24.54
C ALA A 362 -17.92 33.20 -25.21
N GLU A 363 -17.07 32.17 -25.26
CA GLU A 363 -17.47 30.77 -25.32
C GLU A 363 -16.67 30.01 -24.26
N VAL A 364 -17.38 29.29 -23.40
CA VAL A 364 -16.82 28.41 -22.38
C VAL A 364 -16.62 27.04 -23.04
N SER A 365 -15.36 26.69 -23.31
CA SER A 365 -14.99 25.32 -23.71
C SER A 365 -14.29 24.63 -22.55
N GLU A 366 -14.81 23.46 -22.16
CA GLU A 366 -14.24 22.55 -21.16
C GLU A 366 -12.78 22.17 -21.48
N PRO A 367 -11.87 22.10 -20.49
CA PRO A 367 -10.56 21.52 -20.73
C PRO A 367 -10.60 20.00 -20.56
N HIS A 368 -10.26 19.33 -21.66
CA HIS A 368 -9.85 17.94 -21.75
C HIS A 368 -8.85 17.53 -20.64
N PHE A 369 -9.18 16.46 -19.93
CA PHE A 369 -8.25 15.72 -19.07
C PHE A 369 -7.22 14.97 -19.93
N ALA A 370 -5.94 15.32 -19.82
CA ALA A 370 -4.84 14.48 -20.28
C ALA A 370 -3.72 14.41 -19.23
N SER A 371 -3.29 13.16 -19.03
CA SER A 371 -2.35 12.55 -18.09
C SER A 371 -1.12 13.35 -17.61
N TRP A 372 -0.92 13.36 -16.29
CA TRP A 372 0.40 13.35 -15.65
C TRP A 372 0.32 12.42 -14.42
N ALA A 373 0.70 11.15 -14.61
CA ALA A 373 0.68 10.09 -13.60
C ALA A 373 2.07 9.74 -13.05
N GLU A 374 3.07 10.61 -13.21
CA GLU A 374 4.48 10.25 -12.98
C GLU A 374 5.07 10.70 -11.63
N THR A 375 4.25 11.01 -10.62
CA THR A 375 4.77 11.26 -9.25
C THR A 375 4.23 10.30 -8.19
N PHE A 376 3.44 9.28 -8.57
CA PHE A 376 2.93 8.26 -7.65
C PHE A 376 2.82 6.85 -8.27
N SER A 377 3.72 6.50 -9.19
CA SER A 377 3.86 5.12 -9.70
C SER A 377 5.05 4.42 -9.06
#